data_AF-A0A2W6DF32-F1
#
_entry.id   AF-A0A2W6DF32-F1
#
_cell.length_a   1.000
_cell.length_b   1.000
_cell.length_c   1.000
_cell.angle_alpha   90.00
_cell.angle_beta   90.00
_cell.angle_gamma   90.00
#
_symmetry.space_group_name_H-M   'P 1'
#
loop_
_entity.id
_entity.type
_entity.pdbx_description
1 polymer ?
#
loop_
_entity_poly.entity_id
_entity_poly.type
_entity_poly.pdbx_seq_one_letter_code
_entity_poly.pdbx_strand_id
1 'polypeptide(L)'
;MRGIVLLVPAAALSEAWQQIRRHDPGHFEQMRDLLASPMVLIDPLDDTEATRAGELIGGRDLDPDVAAAQVATCSRARDWPVLAAAPTRLLVIYPELTVETLPGLS
;
A
#
# COMPACT_ATOMS: atom_id res chain seq x y z
N MET A 1 2.95 -26.16 -3.09
CA MET A 1 3.36 -25.02 -2.24
C MET A 1 2.21 -24.04 -2.16
N ARG A 2 1.78 -23.62 -0.97
CA ARG A 2 0.92 -22.44 -0.83
C ARG A 2 1.84 -21.23 -0.83
N GLY A 3 1.92 -20.51 -1.96
CA GLY A 3 2.70 -19.27 -2.05
C GLY A 3 1.93 -18.11 -1.40
N ILE A 4 2.66 -17.12 -0.86
CA ILE A 4 2.08 -15.88 -0.35
C ILE A 4 1.97 -14.89 -1.51
N VAL A 5 0.73 -14.54 -1.89
CA VAL A 5 0.49 -13.49 -2.89
C VAL A 5 0.61 -12.14 -2.22
N LEU A 6 1.41 -11.25 -2.79
CA LEU A 6 1.55 -9.86 -2.38
C LEU A 6 0.66 -9.01 -3.27
N LEU A 7 -0.29 -8.32 -2.67
CA LEU A 7 -1.08 -7.30 -3.35
C LEU A 7 -0.46 -5.93 -3.08
N VAL A 8 -0.16 -5.18 -4.13
CA VAL A 8 0.45 -3.85 -4.05
C VAL A 8 -0.54 -2.83 -4.60
N PRO A 9 -1.12 -1.95 -3.75
CA PRO A 9 -1.99 -0.87 -4.23
C PRO A 9 -1.24 0.10 -5.15
N ALA A 10 -1.85 0.48 -6.27
CA ALA A 10 -1.22 1.31 -7.30
C ALA A 10 -0.71 2.67 -6.77
N ALA A 11 -1.44 3.30 -5.85
CA ALA A 11 -1.00 4.56 -5.23
C ALA A 11 0.25 4.37 -4.36
N ALA A 12 0.32 3.28 -3.58
CA ALA A 12 1.51 2.94 -2.80
C ALA A 12 2.70 2.57 -3.71
N LEU A 13 2.46 1.91 -4.83
CA LEU A 13 3.49 1.63 -5.84
C LEU A 13 4.06 2.92 -6.44
N SER A 14 3.21 3.91 -6.73
CA SER A 14 3.63 5.23 -7.19
C SER A 14 4.57 5.90 -6.17
N GLU A 15 4.21 5.90 -4.88
CA GLU A 15 5.08 6.42 -3.82
C GLU A 15 6.42 5.66 -3.74
N ALA A 16 6.39 4.33 -3.83
CA ALA A 16 7.60 3.50 -3.80
C ALA A 16 8.57 3.87 -4.94
N TRP A 17 8.07 4.08 -6.16
CA TRP A 17 8.91 4.52 -7.29
C TRP A 17 9.53 5.90 -7.07
N GLN A 18 8.78 6.82 -6.47
CA GLN A 18 9.31 8.14 -6.11
C GLN A 18 10.41 8.02 -5.06
N GLN A 19 10.22 7.17 -4.06
CA GLN A 19 11.19 6.94 -2.98
C GLN A 19 12.49 6.32 -3.53
N ILE A 20 12.40 5.29 -4.36
CA ILE A 20 13.55 4.67 -5.04
C ILE A 20 14.33 5.71 -5.84
N ARG A 21 13.63 6.51 -6.66
CA ARG A 21 14.29 7.54 -7.47
C ARG A 21 15.01 8.59 -6.64
N ARG A 22 14.45 8.98 -5.49
CA ARG A 22 15.01 10.04 -4.64
C ARG A 22 16.16 9.56 -3.76
N HIS A 23 16.06 8.35 -3.23
CA HIS A 23 16.94 7.91 -2.13
C HIS A 23 17.78 6.69 -2.46
N ASP A 24 17.36 5.87 -3.42
CA ASP A 24 18.00 4.58 -3.69
C ASP A 24 17.88 4.14 -5.16
N PRO A 25 18.45 4.91 -6.09
CA PRO A 25 18.28 4.64 -7.52
C PRO A 25 18.90 3.31 -7.95
N GLY A 26 19.80 2.73 -7.16
CA GLY A 26 20.40 1.41 -7.39
C GLY A 26 19.40 0.25 -7.33
N HIS A 27 18.25 0.43 -6.66
CA HIS A 27 17.22 -0.59 -6.52
C HIS A 27 16.16 -0.57 -7.63
N PHE A 28 16.34 0.23 -8.69
CA PHE A 28 15.36 0.34 -9.77
C PHE A 28 15.10 -1.00 -10.48
N GLU A 29 16.16 -1.72 -10.86
CA GLU A 29 16.03 -3.03 -11.53
C GLU A 29 15.47 -4.10 -10.59
N GLN A 30 15.86 -4.10 -9.31
CA GLN A 30 15.33 -5.05 -8.31
C GLN A 30 13.82 -4.86 -8.09
N MET A 31 13.34 -3.62 -8.08
CA MET A 31 11.89 -3.34 -8.03
C MET A 31 11.19 -3.84 -9.29
N ARG A 32 11.78 -3.70 -10.49
CA ARG A 32 11.21 -4.27 -11.72
C ARG A 32 11.13 -5.79 -11.66
N ASP A 33 12.19 -6.44 -11.18
CA ASP A 33 12.24 -7.89 -11.03
C ASP A 33 11.18 -8.40 -10.03
N LEU A 34 11.01 -7.70 -8.90
CA LEU A 34 9.96 -7.99 -7.92
C LEU A 34 8.56 -7.89 -8.56
N LEU A 35 8.29 -6.83 -9.32
CA LEU A 35 7.00 -6.60 -9.97
C LEU A 35 6.73 -7.57 -11.13
N ALA A 36 7.77 -8.19 -11.70
CA ALA A 36 7.64 -9.24 -12.71
C ALA A 36 7.29 -10.62 -12.09
N SER A 37 7.38 -10.76 -10.76
CA SER A 37 7.03 -11.99 -10.07
C SER A 37 5.54 -12.29 -10.19
N PRO A 38 5.12 -13.53 -10.51
CA PRO A 38 3.71 -13.93 -10.52
C PRO A 38 3.06 -13.91 -9.13
N MET A 39 3.87 -13.75 -8.07
CA MET A 39 3.39 -13.62 -6.70
C MET A 39 2.97 -12.17 -6.36
N VAL A 40 3.28 -11.19 -7.22
CA VAL A 40 2.94 -9.79 -7.01
C VAL A 40 1.79 -9.40 -7.92
N LEU A 41 0.70 -8.94 -7.33
CA LEU A 41 -0.46 -8.40 -8.04
C LEU A 41 -0.58 -6.91 -7.73
N ILE A 42 -0.87 -6.10 -8.74
CA ILE A 42 -1.15 -4.68 -8.56
C ILE A 42 -2.66 -4.50 -8.43
N ASP A 43 -3.10 -3.86 -7.35
CA ASP A 43 -4.49 -3.43 -7.21
C ASP A 43 -4.64 -2.06 -7.87
N PRO A 44 -5.38 -1.93 -8.99
CA PRO A 44 -5.53 -0.67 -9.69
C PRO A 44 -6.28 0.35 -8.82
N LEU A 45 -5.99 1.63 -9.03
CA LEU A 45 -6.82 2.73 -8.50
C LEU A 45 -7.70 3.24 -9.64
N ASP A 46 -8.80 2.53 -9.91
CA ASP A 46 -9.82 2.96 -10.87
C ASP A 46 -10.85 3.90 -10.23
N ASP A 47 -11.92 4.24 -10.96
CA ASP A 47 -12.99 5.11 -10.47
C ASP A 47 -13.71 4.55 -9.23
N THR A 48 -13.92 3.23 -9.21
CA THR A 48 -14.58 2.52 -8.11
C THR A 48 -13.70 2.53 -6.87
N GLU A 49 -12.42 2.16 -7.00
CA GLU A 49 -11.48 2.14 -5.88
C GLU A 49 -11.16 3.55 -5.38
N ALA A 50 -11.11 4.56 -6.26
CA ALA A 50 -10.95 5.95 -5.87
C ALA A 50 -12.14 6.44 -5.02
N THR A 51 -13.37 6.07 -5.40
CA THR A 51 -14.58 6.42 -4.63
C THR A 51 -14.54 5.77 -3.24
N ARG A 52 -14.23 4.47 -3.16
CA ARG A 52 -14.13 3.74 -1.89
C ARG A 52 -13.05 4.32 -0.96
N ALA A 53 -11.88 4.63 -1.51
CA ALA A 53 -10.80 5.25 -0.75
C ALA A 53 -11.21 6.63 -0.21
N GLY A 54 -11.90 7.43 -1.02
CA GLY A 54 -12.44 8.73 -0.61
C GLY A 54 -13.51 8.65 0.47
N GLU A 55 -14.43 7.68 0.36
CA GLU A 55 -15.48 7.45 1.36
C GLU A 55 -14.89 7.02 2.72
N LEU A 56 -13.81 6.23 2.71
CA LEU A 56 -13.16 5.77 3.94
C LEU A 56 -12.58 6.93 4.77
N ILE A 57 -12.10 7.98 4.10
CA ILE A 57 -11.55 9.20 4.73
C ILE A 57 -12.61 10.31 4.90
N GLY A 58 -13.79 10.16 4.31
CA GLY A 58 -14.84 11.17 4.30
C GLY A 58 -15.26 11.63 5.69
N GLY A 59 -15.33 12.95 5.89
CA GLY A 59 -15.75 13.56 7.16
C GLY A 59 -14.68 13.60 8.25
N ARG A 60 -13.43 13.19 7.95
CA ARG A 60 -12.28 13.33 8.86
C ARG A 60 -11.48 14.58 8.50
N ASP A 61 -11.01 15.30 9.51
CA ASP A 61 -10.08 16.42 9.35
C ASP A 61 -8.64 15.88 9.30
N LEU A 62 -8.28 15.35 8.14
CA LEU A 62 -6.98 14.70 7.88
C LEU A 62 -6.40 15.24 6.58
N ASP A 63 -5.07 15.37 6.54
CA ASP A 63 -4.37 15.62 5.28
C ASP A 63 -4.67 14.48 4.29
N PRO A 64 -4.95 14.80 3.02
CA PRO A 64 -5.33 13.80 2.04
C PRO A 64 -4.15 12.86 1.77
N ASP A 65 -4.31 11.60 2.12
CA ASP A 65 -3.35 10.54 1.89
C ASP A 65 -3.99 9.42 1.05
N VAL A 66 -3.90 9.57 -0.27
CA VAL A 66 -4.51 8.65 -1.25
C VAL A 66 -3.91 7.25 -1.15
N ALA A 67 -2.59 7.14 -0.93
CA ALA A 67 -1.95 5.84 -0.84
C ALA A 67 -2.37 5.09 0.42
N ALA A 68 -2.39 5.76 1.58
CA ALA A 68 -2.86 5.16 2.81
C ALA A 68 -4.36 4.81 2.74
N ALA A 69 -5.18 5.65 2.13
CA ALA A 69 -6.60 5.40 1.93
C ALA A 69 -6.86 4.18 1.02
N GLN A 70 -6.11 4.05 -0.09
CA GLN A 70 -6.23 2.88 -0.96
C GLN A 70 -5.77 1.62 -0.22
N VAL A 71 -4.62 1.65 0.47
CA VAL A 71 -4.12 0.51 1.27
C VAL A 71 -5.15 0.02 2.28
N ALA A 72 -5.75 0.93 3.05
CA ALA A 72 -6.76 0.59 4.04
C ALA A 72 -8.03 0.01 3.39
N THR A 73 -8.43 0.54 2.23
CA THR A 73 -9.57 0.02 1.45
C THR A 73 -9.29 -1.39 0.93
N CYS A 74 -8.11 -1.63 0.34
CA CYS A 74 -7.69 -2.93 -0.18
C CYS A 74 -7.68 -3.99 0.94
N SER A 75 -7.13 -3.65 2.11
CA SER A 75 -7.09 -4.52 3.28
C SER A 75 -8.50 -4.84 3.78
N ARG A 76 -9.34 -3.81 3.97
CA ARG A 76 -10.73 -3.98 4.42
C ARG A 76 -11.54 -4.86 3.48
N ALA A 77 -11.37 -4.73 2.17
CA ALA A 77 -12.10 -5.51 1.18
C ALA A 77 -11.72 -7.01 1.16
N ARG A 78 -10.49 -7.34 1.57
CA ARG A 78 -9.93 -8.69 1.47
C ARG A 78 -9.71 -9.38 2.82
N ASP A 79 -9.83 -8.64 3.92
CA ASP A 79 -9.46 -9.07 5.27
C ASP A 79 -8.00 -9.57 5.33
N TRP A 80 -7.11 -8.87 4.63
CA TRP A 80 -5.68 -9.20 4.57
C TRP A 80 -4.86 -8.24 5.44
N PRO A 81 -3.82 -8.73 6.13
CA PRO A 81 -2.91 -7.86 6.87
C PRO A 81 -2.11 -6.97 5.91
N VAL A 82 -1.74 -5.77 6.39
CA VAL A 82 -0.89 -4.84 5.63
C VAL A 82 0.54 -4.93 6.15
N LEU A 83 1.51 -5.03 5.23
CA LEU A 83 2.92 -4.83 5.54
C LEU A 83 3.30 -3.36 5.32
N ALA A 84 3.74 -2.66 6.36
CA ALA A 84 4.06 -1.23 6.27
C ALA A 84 5.32 -0.84 7.06
N ALA A 85 6.13 0.03 6.46
CA ALA A 85 7.26 0.67 7.14
C ALA A 85 6.80 1.79 8.10
N ALA A 86 5.66 2.43 7.82
CA ALA A 86 5.10 3.53 8.60
C ALA A 86 3.64 3.23 8.95
N PRO A 87 3.36 2.32 9.91
CA PRO A 87 1.99 1.89 10.23
C PRO A 87 1.10 3.03 10.73
N THR A 88 1.67 4.03 11.38
CA THR A 88 0.92 5.16 11.99
C THR A 88 0.04 5.89 10.97
N ARG A 89 0.50 6.13 9.74
CA ARG A 89 -0.30 6.83 8.72
C ARG A 89 -1.57 6.06 8.34
N LEU A 90 -1.48 4.73 8.37
CA LEU A 90 -2.60 3.85 8.05
C LEU A 90 -3.59 3.78 9.21
N LEU A 91 -3.08 3.70 10.45
CA LEU A 91 -3.89 3.60 11.66
C LEU A 91 -4.69 4.87 11.95
N VAL A 92 -4.23 6.04 11.49
CA VAL A 92 -4.99 7.30 11.55
C VAL A 92 -6.27 7.20 10.69
N ILE A 93 -6.19 6.55 9.52
CA ILE A 93 -7.32 6.35 8.61
C ILE A 93 -8.21 5.20 9.07
N TYR A 94 -7.61 4.07 9.43
CA TYR A 94 -8.31 2.86 9.83
C TYR A 94 -7.68 2.26 11.11
N PRO A 95 -8.16 2.67 12.30
CA PRO A 95 -7.57 2.26 13.59
C PRO A 95 -7.60 0.76 13.89
N GLU A 96 -8.55 0.03 13.30
CA GLU A 96 -8.70 -1.43 13.46
C GLU A 96 -7.87 -2.23 12.45
N LEU A 97 -7.07 -1.57 11.62
CA LEU A 97 -6.25 -2.22 10.60
C LEU A 97 -5.25 -3.19 11.25
N THR A 98 -5.26 -4.44 10.78
CA THR A 98 -4.18 -5.38 11.08
C THR A 98 -2.96 -5.01 10.24
N VAL A 99 -1.92 -4.48 10.89
CA VAL A 99 -0.68 -4.06 10.25
C VAL A 99 0.51 -4.74 10.89
N GLU A 100 1.38 -5.28 10.04
CA GLU A 100 2.65 -5.88 10.40
C GLU A 100 3.78 -4.94 9.95
N THR A 101 4.72 -4.66 10.85
CA THR A 101 5.92 -3.91 10.49
C THR A 101 6.89 -4.82 9.74
N LEU A 102 7.41 -4.34 8.61
CA LEU A 102 8.41 -5.09 7.85
C LEU A 102 9.66 -5.38 8.72
N PRO A 103 10.16 -6.63 8.75
CA PRO A 103 11.39 -6.94 9.48
C PRO A 103 12.59 -6.15 8.94
N GLY A 104 13.46 -5.65 9.83
CA GLY A 104 14.70 -4.97 9.45
C GLY A 104 14.60 -3.45 9.27
N LEU A 105 13.44 -2.85 9.55
CA LEU A 105 13.26 -1.40 9.67
C LEU A 105 13.08 -1.03 11.15
N SER A 106 14.19 -0.84 11.86
CA SER A 106 14.26 -0.33 13.25
C SER A 106 15.29 0.77 13.36
#